data_AF-A0A7C4TX29-F1
#
_entry.id   AF-A0A7C4TX29-F1
#
_cell.length_a   1.000
_cell.length_b   1.000
_cell.length_c   1.000
_cell.angle_alpha   90.00
_cell.angle_beta   90.00
_cell.angle_gamma   90.00
#
_symmetry.space_group_name_H-M   'P 1'
#
loop_
_entity.id
_entity.type
_entity.pdbx_description
1 polymer ?
#
loop_
_entity_poly.entity_id
_entity_poly.type
_entity_poly.pdbx_seq_one_letter_code
_entity_poly.pdbx_strand_id
1 'polypeptide(L)'
;MRHRTGISNVATLIIVSVILLNSLSLLSVNEPPNPSCAVLRAKFVEVAKKYNIPSVILMGIAYTESGWKQFDLTGAPIIHTNTDGSIDIGIMQINSTGRSDLDRLKTDIFYNIEVGAKILDNKWKITPAIGDSDRNILENWYYAIWAYNGFSYTNHPLNPQGRHYQDKVIDNIGKLIIGDDGQPLWTPVKITKPDPTKITNPPSYIDTPTPYHFGDLYENPTDNARIVQANTDLIMQTKTDTHLQFLIQNVGTSTWQPSIFSNPYSVKLTLVSNNTKIEKTIPIGSKVQPGETYLCDFVVNVDNPSTYDATIEFYNGGNTFGQKVKTSITFEDFDFSDLNSGNITTSNHTINLSYKTNLTDNFIPYLFVKYINNGSVLSTDLTTGSIDNGVMNFSFLPNFKVPSSVTVEAYLSFSTSQNLTSTFSYFYKGTYSVSFNSVDGIIIDSYPDAMISVDGTNTNLKTRAFVPLTQGAHTILLTRDNYNPYTLNYNYTGFDYVFANLIQLSSLQPQASTTNFDFGTLKGNEAKFMNVSISAPDITNTMFL
;
A
#
# COMPACT_ATOMS: atom_id res chain seq x y z
N MET A 1 1.80 -73.35 59.94
CA MET A 1 1.71 -72.70 58.61
C MET A 1 0.36 -72.02 58.50
N ARG A 2 0.29 -70.68 58.59
CA ARG A 2 -0.68 -69.82 57.88
C ARG A 2 -0.42 -68.35 58.18
N HIS A 3 -0.74 -67.55 57.17
CA HIS A 3 -0.08 -66.32 56.77
C HIS A 3 -0.40 -65.06 57.58
N ARG A 4 0.59 -64.14 57.58
CA ARG A 4 0.43 -62.69 57.78
C ARG A 4 -0.57 -62.11 56.78
N THR A 5 -1.65 -61.49 57.24
CA THR A 5 -2.45 -60.52 56.45
C THR A 5 -3.16 -59.55 57.40
N GLY A 6 -2.60 -58.35 57.61
CA GLY A 6 -3.21 -57.39 58.54
C GLY A 6 -2.81 -55.94 58.38
N ILE A 7 -2.05 -55.56 57.33
CA ILE A 7 -1.66 -54.16 57.08
C ILE A 7 -2.14 -53.67 55.70
N SER A 8 -2.64 -54.57 54.84
CA SER A 8 -3.11 -54.23 53.50
C SER A 8 -4.45 -53.48 53.46
N ASN A 9 -5.26 -53.51 54.52
CA ASN A 9 -6.63 -53.00 54.46
C ASN A 9 -6.76 -51.52 54.86
N VAL A 10 -5.83 -50.96 55.63
CA VAL A 10 -5.88 -49.54 56.03
C VAL A 10 -5.20 -48.64 54.99
N ALA A 11 -4.09 -49.07 54.39
CA ALA A 11 -3.46 -48.35 53.29
C ALA A 11 -4.35 -48.30 52.03
N THR A 12 -5.09 -49.38 51.75
CA THR A 12 -6.04 -49.41 50.63
C THR A 12 -7.25 -48.52 50.88
N LEU A 13 -7.77 -48.41 52.12
CA LEU A 13 -8.88 -47.51 52.43
C LEU A 13 -8.47 -46.02 52.31
N ILE A 14 -7.26 -45.66 52.76
CA ILE A 14 -6.76 -44.29 52.65
C ILE A 14 -6.49 -43.92 51.20
N ILE A 15 -5.90 -44.82 50.40
CA ILE A 15 -5.67 -44.61 48.97
C ILE A 15 -7.00 -44.52 48.20
N VAL A 16 -8.01 -45.33 48.51
CA VAL A 16 -9.34 -45.24 47.90
C VAL A 16 -10.07 -43.95 48.32
N SER A 17 -9.90 -43.47 49.55
CA SER A 17 -10.47 -42.18 49.99
C SER A 17 -9.77 -40.97 49.39
N VAL A 18 -8.44 -40.99 49.18
CA VAL A 18 -7.69 -39.92 48.49
C VAL A 18 -7.96 -39.94 46.98
N ILE A 19 -8.19 -41.12 46.39
CA ILE A 19 -8.62 -41.24 44.98
C ILE A 19 -10.09 -40.80 44.83
N LEU A 20 -10.97 -41.06 45.81
CA LEU A 20 -12.35 -40.55 45.83
C LEU A 20 -12.41 -39.05 46.10
N LEU A 21 -11.54 -38.48 46.96
CA LEU A 21 -11.43 -37.03 47.16
C LEU A 21 -10.79 -36.31 45.96
N ASN A 22 -9.92 -36.98 45.19
CA ASN A 22 -9.44 -36.47 43.89
C ASN A 22 -10.41 -36.70 42.72
N SER A 23 -11.45 -37.53 42.89
CA SER A 23 -12.51 -37.71 41.88
C SER A 23 -13.84 -37.02 42.25
N LEU A 24 -13.93 -36.43 43.45
CA LEU A 24 -15.04 -35.56 43.88
C LEU A 24 -14.70 -34.05 43.85
N SER A 25 -13.60 -33.67 43.20
CA SER A 25 -13.35 -32.30 42.72
C SER A 25 -13.73 -32.09 41.24
N LEU A 26 -14.53 -33.00 40.68
CA LEU A 26 -15.10 -32.91 39.33
C LEU A 26 -16.63 -32.89 39.36
N LEU A 27 -17.21 -32.19 40.34
CA LEU A 27 -18.44 -31.44 40.07
C LEU A 27 -17.98 -30.12 39.48
N SER A 28 -18.08 -30.03 38.15
CA SER A 28 -17.64 -28.92 37.31
C SER A 28 -17.99 -27.55 37.90
N VAL A 29 -17.03 -26.94 38.60
CA VAL A 29 -16.88 -25.49 38.51
C VAL A 29 -16.14 -25.30 37.20
N ASN A 30 -16.88 -25.08 36.12
CA ASN A 30 -16.30 -24.68 34.85
C ASN A 30 -15.54 -23.37 35.11
N GLU A 31 -14.21 -23.44 35.24
CA GLU A 31 -13.36 -22.27 34.95
C GLU A 31 -13.86 -21.66 33.64
N PRO A 32 -14.00 -20.33 33.52
CA PRO A 32 -14.52 -19.75 32.30
C PRO A 32 -13.67 -20.26 31.12
N PRO A 33 -14.29 -20.78 30.05
CA PRO A 33 -13.56 -21.26 28.87
C PRO A 33 -12.74 -20.14 28.19
N ASN A 34 -13.00 -18.87 28.55
CA ASN A 34 -12.28 -17.70 28.09
C ASN A 34 -11.15 -17.33 29.08
N PRO A 35 -9.94 -16.97 28.59
CA PRO A 35 -8.89 -16.39 29.43
C PRO A 35 -9.34 -15.10 30.13
N SER A 36 -8.69 -14.77 31.25
CA SER A 36 -8.97 -13.53 31.99
C SER A 36 -8.71 -12.28 31.16
N CYS A 37 -9.35 -11.16 31.52
CA CYS A 37 -9.17 -9.88 30.82
C CYS A 37 -7.71 -9.41 30.83
N ALA A 38 -6.93 -9.73 31.87
CA ALA A 38 -5.49 -9.45 31.91
C ALA A 38 -4.71 -10.18 30.81
N VAL A 39 -4.99 -11.47 30.62
CA VAL A 39 -4.34 -12.29 29.58
C VAL A 39 -4.74 -11.82 28.19
N LEU A 40 -6.03 -11.52 27.99
CA LEU A 40 -6.54 -10.99 26.72
C LEU A 40 -5.94 -9.62 26.39
N ARG A 41 -5.87 -8.69 27.35
CA ARG A 41 -5.19 -7.39 27.18
C ARG A 41 -3.76 -7.56 26.71
N ALA A 42 -2.98 -8.39 27.41
CA ALA A 42 -1.59 -8.64 27.04
C ALA A 42 -1.47 -9.20 25.61
N LYS A 43 -2.36 -10.13 25.24
CA LYS A 43 -2.35 -10.71 23.90
C LYS A 43 -2.77 -9.72 22.82
N PHE A 44 -3.78 -8.88 23.07
CA PHE A 44 -4.16 -7.82 22.13
C PHE A 44 -3.03 -6.84 21.91
N VAL A 45 -2.31 -6.39 22.95
CA VAL A 45 -1.16 -5.50 22.81
C VAL A 45 -0.03 -6.16 22.01
N GLU A 46 0.29 -7.43 22.29
CA GLU A 46 1.31 -8.19 21.57
C GLU A 46 0.98 -8.29 20.06
N VAL A 47 -0.24 -8.73 19.74
CA VAL A 47 -0.69 -8.93 18.36
C VAL A 47 -0.86 -7.59 17.63
N ALA A 48 -1.42 -6.57 18.27
CA ALA A 48 -1.61 -5.26 17.66
C ALA A 48 -0.26 -4.65 17.26
N LYS A 49 0.76 -4.73 18.12
CA LYS A 49 2.14 -4.32 17.80
C LYS A 49 2.73 -5.10 16.63
N LYS A 50 2.51 -6.43 16.59
CA LYS A 50 2.97 -7.28 15.47
C LYS A 50 2.42 -6.83 14.11
N TYR A 51 1.19 -6.33 14.06
CA TYR A 51 0.54 -5.87 12.83
C TYR A 51 0.50 -4.34 12.66
N ASN A 52 1.21 -3.59 13.50
CA ASN A 52 1.24 -2.13 13.49
C ASN A 52 -0.18 -1.51 13.56
N ILE A 53 -0.96 -1.93 14.56
CA ILE A 53 -2.32 -1.46 14.86
C ILE A 53 -2.30 -0.87 16.29
N PRO A 54 -2.89 0.30 16.55
CA PRO A 54 -3.09 0.76 17.92
C PRO A 54 -3.89 -0.26 18.71
N SER A 55 -3.38 -0.69 19.87
CA SER A 55 -3.96 -1.79 20.60
C SER A 55 -5.42 -1.54 21.00
N VAL A 56 -5.77 -0.28 21.28
CA VAL A 56 -7.13 0.16 21.61
C VAL A 56 -8.13 -0.06 20.46
N ILE A 57 -7.70 0.03 19.19
CA ILE A 57 -8.56 -0.23 18.03
C ILE A 57 -8.88 -1.72 17.94
N LEU A 58 -7.87 -2.58 18.05
CA LEU A 58 -8.04 -4.04 18.00
C LEU A 58 -8.91 -4.53 19.17
N MET A 59 -8.66 -4.00 20.37
CA MET A 59 -9.44 -4.27 21.57
C MET A 59 -10.91 -3.83 21.43
N GLY A 60 -11.16 -2.63 20.87
CA GLY A 60 -12.50 -2.09 20.65
C GLY A 60 -13.32 -2.91 19.64
N ILE A 61 -12.68 -3.41 18.58
CA ILE A 61 -13.31 -4.32 17.61
C ILE A 61 -13.69 -5.63 18.30
N ALA A 62 -12.73 -6.29 18.96
CA ALA A 62 -12.98 -7.56 19.66
C ALA A 62 -14.14 -7.45 20.67
N TYR A 63 -14.22 -6.32 21.38
CA TYR A 63 -15.29 -6.06 22.33
C TYR A 63 -16.63 -5.86 21.62
N THR A 64 -16.64 -5.18 20.49
CA THR A 64 -17.85 -4.94 19.70
C THR A 64 -18.39 -6.22 19.06
N GLU A 65 -17.48 -7.12 18.66
CA GLU A 65 -17.81 -8.41 18.05
C GLU A 65 -18.37 -9.43 19.06
N SER A 66 -17.75 -9.55 20.24
CA SER A 66 -18.07 -10.64 21.17
C SER A 66 -18.07 -10.26 22.66
N GLY A 67 -17.73 -9.02 23.00
CA GLY A 67 -17.48 -8.62 24.38
C GLY A 67 -16.26 -9.32 24.98
N TRP A 68 -15.25 -9.61 24.15
CA TRP A 68 -14.04 -10.38 24.50
C TRP A 68 -14.29 -11.85 24.86
N LYS A 69 -15.22 -12.50 24.15
CA LYS A 69 -15.55 -13.91 24.39
C LYS A 69 -15.32 -14.75 23.14
N GLN A 70 -14.53 -15.79 23.28
CA GLN A 70 -14.43 -16.87 22.30
C GLN A 70 -15.53 -17.91 22.50
N PHE A 71 -15.85 -18.21 23.76
CA PHE A 71 -16.76 -19.29 24.15
C PHE A 71 -17.94 -18.76 24.99
N ASP A 72 -19.10 -19.39 24.86
CA ASP A 72 -20.29 -19.11 25.65
C ASP A 72 -20.24 -19.79 27.03
N LEU A 73 -21.33 -19.66 27.82
CA LEU A 73 -21.43 -20.24 29.17
C LEU A 73 -21.42 -21.77 29.19
N THR A 74 -21.65 -22.42 28.04
CA THR A 74 -21.61 -23.89 27.89
C THR A 74 -20.25 -24.40 27.44
N GLY A 75 -19.31 -23.50 27.12
CA GLY A 75 -18.00 -23.85 26.54
C GLY A 75 -18.00 -24.01 25.03
N ALA A 76 -19.13 -23.76 24.36
CA ALA A 76 -19.20 -23.79 22.90
C ALA A 76 -18.62 -22.48 22.32
N PRO A 77 -17.95 -22.52 21.15
CA PRO A 77 -17.48 -21.30 20.49
C PRO A 77 -18.66 -20.40 20.12
N ILE A 78 -18.52 -19.09 20.29
CA ILE A 78 -19.51 -18.12 19.86
C ILE A 78 -19.57 -18.13 18.33
N ILE A 79 -20.72 -18.48 17.79
CA ILE A 79 -20.99 -18.58 16.36
C ILE A 79 -22.18 -17.71 16.01
N HIS A 80 -22.01 -16.83 15.03
CA HIS A 80 -23.11 -16.16 14.33
C HIS A 80 -23.30 -16.79 12.95
N THR A 81 -24.53 -17.14 12.59
CA THR A 81 -24.84 -17.65 11.25
C THR A 81 -25.41 -16.54 10.39
N ASN A 82 -24.72 -16.23 9.30
CA ASN A 82 -25.12 -15.22 8.34
C ASN A 82 -26.24 -15.73 7.42
N THR A 83 -26.93 -14.80 6.76
CA THR A 83 -28.03 -15.11 5.84
C THR A 83 -27.60 -15.89 4.61
N ASP A 84 -26.31 -15.84 4.24
CA ASP A 84 -25.71 -16.60 3.13
C ASP A 84 -25.24 -18.01 3.55
N GLY A 85 -25.45 -18.40 4.81
CA GLY A 85 -25.04 -19.68 5.36
C GLY A 85 -23.59 -19.74 5.84
N SER A 86 -22.80 -18.67 5.67
CA SER A 86 -21.49 -18.56 6.31
C SER A 86 -21.63 -18.37 7.84
N ILE A 87 -20.57 -18.68 8.59
CA ILE A 87 -20.53 -18.49 10.04
C ILE A 87 -19.39 -17.56 10.45
N ASP A 88 -19.64 -16.69 11.42
CA ASP A 88 -18.63 -15.86 12.07
C ASP A 88 -18.25 -16.46 13.42
N ILE A 89 -16.95 -16.63 13.66
CA ILE A 89 -16.44 -17.50 14.70
C ILE A 89 -15.62 -16.71 15.72
N GLY A 90 -15.97 -16.86 17.00
CA GLY A 90 -15.11 -16.54 18.14
C GLY A 90 -14.94 -15.05 18.46
N ILE A 91 -13.88 -14.73 19.18
CA ILE A 91 -13.67 -13.41 19.82
C ILE A 91 -13.60 -12.24 18.84
N MET A 92 -13.08 -12.47 17.63
CA MET A 92 -13.01 -11.48 16.55
C MET A 92 -14.07 -11.68 15.47
N GLN A 93 -15.01 -12.63 15.65
CA GLN A 93 -16.07 -13.00 14.71
C GLN A 93 -15.56 -13.20 13.27
N ILE A 94 -14.60 -14.12 13.10
CA ILE A 94 -13.97 -14.38 11.80
C ILE A 94 -14.91 -15.19 10.90
N ASN A 95 -15.23 -14.66 9.73
CA ASN A 95 -16.09 -15.33 8.76
C ASN A 95 -15.44 -16.61 8.18
N SER A 96 -16.24 -17.66 8.03
CA SER A 96 -15.80 -18.98 7.55
C SER A 96 -15.56 -19.09 6.05
N THR A 97 -16.00 -18.11 5.26
CA THR A 97 -15.98 -18.19 3.79
C THR A 97 -14.55 -18.32 3.26
N GLY A 98 -14.33 -19.35 2.43
CA GLY A 98 -13.03 -19.61 1.78
C GLY A 98 -11.94 -20.12 2.73
N ARG A 99 -12.28 -20.58 3.93
CA ARG A 99 -11.30 -20.98 4.96
C ARG A 99 -11.26 -22.50 5.17
N SER A 100 -10.06 -23.04 5.37
CA SER A 100 -9.82 -24.46 5.69
C SER A 100 -9.44 -24.69 7.16
N ASP A 101 -9.25 -23.63 7.94
CA ASP A 101 -8.72 -23.64 9.32
C ASP A 101 -9.81 -23.46 10.39
N LEU A 102 -11.05 -23.82 10.08
CA LEU A 102 -12.24 -23.55 10.92
C LEU A 102 -12.15 -24.16 12.32
N ASP A 103 -11.61 -25.38 12.44
CA ASP A 103 -11.50 -26.05 13.74
C ASP A 103 -10.54 -25.32 14.68
N ARG A 104 -9.45 -24.78 14.13
CA ARG A 104 -8.51 -23.97 14.90
C ARG A 104 -9.14 -22.63 15.27
N LEU A 105 -9.87 -21.98 14.36
CA LEU A 105 -10.58 -20.72 14.67
C LEU A 105 -11.61 -20.86 15.79
N LYS A 106 -12.26 -22.03 15.90
CA LYS A 106 -13.23 -22.34 16.97
C LYS A 106 -12.56 -22.58 18.32
N THR A 107 -11.39 -23.21 18.34
CA THR A 107 -10.76 -23.74 19.57
C THR A 107 -9.61 -22.89 20.10
N ASP A 108 -8.90 -22.15 19.24
CA ASP A 108 -7.72 -21.36 19.60
C ASP A 108 -8.05 -19.86 19.56
N ILE A 109 -8.34 -19.30 20.73
CA ILE A 109 -8.67 -17.89 20.91
C ILE A 109 -7.53 -16.95 20.46
N PHE A 110 -6.27 -17.32 20.68
CA PHE A 110 -5.14 -16.47 20.31
C PHE A 110 -4.91 -16.46 18.81
N TYR A 111 -5.12 -17.61 18.16
CA TYR A 111 -5.16 -17.68 16.71
C TYR A 111 -6.32 -16.87 16.13
N ASN A 112 -7.50 -16.90 16.74
CA ASN A 112 -8.65 -16.08 16.34
C ASN A 112 -8.31 -14.57 16.39
N ILE A 113 -7.68 -14.11 17.49
CA ILE A 113 -7.18 -12.73 17.64
C ILE A 113 -6.17 -12.37 16.54
N GLU A 114 -5.19 -13.24 16.30
CA GLU A 114 -4.15 -13.02 15.29
C GLU A 114 -4.72 -12.93 13.87
N VAL A 115 -5.67 -13.81 13.53
CA VAL A 115 -6.38 -13.76 12.24
C VAL A 115 -7.19 -12.48 12.11
N GLY A 116 -7.91 -12.06 13.16
CA GLY A 116 -8.65 -10.79 13.16
C GLY A 116 -7.75 -9.59 12.96
N ALA A 117 -6.62 -9.52 13.66
CA ALA A 117 -5.63 -8.45 13.47
C ALA A 117 -5.08 -8.43 12.05
N LYS A 118 -4.75 -9.59 11.47
CA LYS A 118 -4.30 -9.69 10.07
C LYS A 118 -5.37 -9.23 9.08
N ILE A 119 -6.64 -9.57 9.32
CA ILE A 119 -7.76 -9.08 8.49
C ILE A 119 -7.86 -7.56 8.60
N LEU A 120 -7.82 -6.99 9.81
CA LEU A 120 -7.89 -5.55 10.02
C LEU A 120 -6.72 -4.80 9.37
N ASP A 121 -5.50 -5.33 9.45
CA ASP A 121 -4.34 -4.78 8.73
C ASP A 121 -4.54 -4.80 7.21
N ASN A 122 -5.11 -5.89 6.67
CA ASN A 122 -5.48 -5.95 5.26
C ASN A 122 -6.58 -4.94 4.92
N LYS A 123 -7.57 -4.72 5.80
CA LYS A 123 -8.61 -3.69 5.61
C LYS A 123 -7.99 -2.30 5.55
N TRP A 124 -7.11 -1.96 6.48
CA TRP A 124 -6.37 -0.70 6.45
C TRP A 124 -5.68 -0.46 5.10
N LYS A 125 -5.01 -1.49 4.56
CA LYS A 125 -4.26 -1.39 3.29
C LYS A 125 -5.13 -1.15 2.06
N ILE A 126 -6.41 -1.51 2.12
CA ILE A 126 -7.35 -1.41 0.98
C ILE A 126 -8.39 -0.29 1.16
N THR A 127 -8.48 0.33 2.33
CA THR A 127 -9.38 1.46 2.54
C THR A 127 -8.72 2.77 2.13
N PRO A 128 -9.50 3.77 1.66
CA PRO A 128 -8.97 5.10 1.40
C PRO A 128 -8.27 5.69 2.62
N ALA A 129 -7.30 6.57 2.37
CA ALA A 129 -6.62 7.32 3.41
C ALA A 129 -7.58 8.28 4.13
N ILE A 130 -7.45 8.36 5.45
CA ILE A 130 -7.95 9.48 6.24
C ILE A 130 -6.74 10.29 6.70
N GLY A 131 -6.79 11.60 6.43
CA GLY A 131 -5.70 12.55 6.56
C GLY A 131 -4.40 12.02 6.03
N ASP A 132 -3.41 11.86 6.89
CA ASP A 132 -2.09 11.41 6.48
C ASP A 132 -1.93 9.88 6.53
N SER A 133 -2.93 9.05 6.82
CA SER A 133 -2.74 7.60 7.01
C SER A 133 -1.65 7.25 8.03
N ASP A 134 -1.41 8.09 9.02
CA ASP A 134 -0.65 7.70 10.20
C ASP A 134 -1.45 6.64 10.97
N ARG A 135 -0.88 5.44 11.11
CA ARG A 135 -1.46 4.31 11.84
C ARG A 135 -1.55 4.54 13.34
N ASN A 136 -0.79 5.48 13.88
CA ASN A 136 -0.88 5.84 15.28
C ASN A 136 -1.95 6.90 15.53
N ILE A 137 -2.52 7.55 14.51
CA ILE A 137 -3.68 8.43 14.68
C ILE A 137 -4.95 7.57 14.66
N LEU A 138 -5.68 7.54 15.78
CA LEU A 138 -6.83 6.65 15.97
C LEU A 138 -7.97 6.94 14.99
N GLU A 139 -8.20 8.21 14.67
CA GLU A 139 -9.22 8.66 13.73
C GLU A 139 -8.97 8.14 12.31
N ASN A 140 -7.70 7.95 11.94
CA ASN A 140 -7.35 7.46 10.61
C ASN A 140 -7.83 6.01 10.37
N TRP A 141 -8.14 5.25 11.44
CA TRP A 141 -8.65 3.88 11.36
C TRP A 141 -10.13 3.78 11.04
N TYR A 142 -10.88 4.89 11.01
CA TYR A 142 -12.34 4.90 10.88
C TYR A 142 -12.84 4.02 9.70
N TYR A 143 -12.22 4.15 8.53
CA TYR A 143 -12.58 3.34 7.37
C TYR A 143 -12.15 1.88 7.50
N ALA A 144 -10.97 1.59 8.04
CA ALA A 144 -10.52 0.21 8.26
C ALA A 144 -11.44 -0.55 9.23
N ILE A 145 -11.90 0.12 10.29
CA ILE A 145 -12.87 -0.41 11.26
C ILE A 145 -14.21 -0.70 10.57
N TRP A 146 -14.69 0.24 9.74
CA TRP A 146 -15.91 0.03 8.98
C TRP A 146 -15.77 -1.14 7.98
N ALA A 147 -14.65 -1.21 7.26
CA ALA A 147 -14.37 -2.26 6.29
C ALA A 147 -14.16 -3.64 6.93
N TYR A 148 -13.82 -3.70 8.23
CA TYR A 148 -13.74 -4.94 9.01
C TYR A 148 -15.09 -5.65 9.08
N ASN A 149 -16.15 -4.90 9.45
CA ASN A 149 -17.53 -5.41 9.40
C ASN A 149 -18.10 -5.50 7.97
N GLY A 150 -17.47 -4.77 7.04
CA GLY A 150 -17.84 -4.72 5.63
C GLY A 150 -18.43 -3.36 5.25
N PHE A 151 -17.90 -2.79 4.18
CA PHE A 151 -18.47 -1.59 3.57
C PHE A 151 -19.87 -1.89 3.05
N SER A 152 -20.85 -1.36 3.76
CA SER A 152 -22.26 -1.43 3.42
C SER A 152 -22.91 -0.13 3.84
N TYR A 153 -23.94 0.29 3.12
CA TYR A 153 -24.69 1.46 3.54
C TYR A 153 -25.41 1.28 4.88
N THR A 154 -25.72 0.05 5.28
CA THR A 154 -26.26 -0.23 6.63
C THR A 154 -25.33 0.29 7.72
N ASN A 155 -24.04 0.45 7.45
CA ASN A 155 -23.06 1.01 8.37
C ASN A 155 -22.65 2.45 8.03
N HIS A 156 -23.16 3.03 6.94
CA HIS A 156 -22.81 4.41 6.54
C HIS A 156 -23.23 5.40 7.64
N PRO A 157 -22.37 6.34 8.08
CA PRO A 157 -22.66 7.24 9.20
C PRO A 157 -23.85 8.19 8.96
N LEU A 158 -24.19 8.50 7.71
CA LEU A 158 -25.42 9.22 7.35
C LEU A 158 -26.71 8.38 7.30
N ASN A 159 -26.64 7.06 7.47
CA ASN A 159 -27.85 6.24 7.46
C ASN A 159 -28.55 6.29 8.83
N PRO A 160 -29.67 7.03 9.02
CA PRO A 160 -30.26 7.23 10.35
C PRO A 160 -30.79 5.94 11.01
N GLN A 161 -30.91 4.85 10.25
CA GLN A 161 -31.33 3.53 10.71
C GLN A 161 -30.18 2.52 10.67
N GLY A 162 -28.96 2.99 10.40
CA GLY A 162 -27.77 2.19 10.28
C GLY A 162 -27.26 1.66 11.62
N ARG A 163 -26.49 0.58 11.58
CA ARG A 163 -25.82 0.04 12.77
C ARG A 163 -24.58 0.85 13.14
N HIS A 164 -24.04 1.60 12.17
CA HIS A 164 -22.84 2.42 12.28
C HIS A 164 -21.71 1.69 13.01
N TYR A 165 -21.34 0.51 12.52
CA TYR A 165 -20.42 -0.40 13.22
C TYR A 165 -19.16 0.31 13.74
N GLN A 166 -18.53 1.12 12.90
CA GLN A 166 -17.35 1.90 13.23
C GLN A 166 -17.60 2.96 14.31
N ASP A 167 -18.77 3.58 14.30
CA ASP A 167 -19.17 4.52 15.36
C ASP A 167 -19.39 3.77 16.66
N LYS A 168 -19.97 2.56 16.62
CA LYS A 168 -20.16 1.70 17.79
C LYS A 168 -18.83 1.25 18.39
N VAL A 169 -17.86 0.86 17.55
CA VAL A 169 -16.50 0.54 17.99
C VAL A 169 -15.88 1.77 18.67
N ILE A 170 -15.92 2.93 18.03
CA ILE A 170 -15.39 4.19 18.58
C ILE A 170 -16.09 4.58 19.89
N ASP A 171 -17.42 4.45 19.96
CA ASP A 171 -18.19 4.73 21.17
C ASP A 171 -17.87 3.77 22.30
N ASN A 172 -17.57 2.51 21.99
CA ASN A 172 -17.10 1.55 22.98
C ASN A 172 -15.69 1.91 23.47
N ILE A 173 -14.79 2.33 22.58
CA ILE A 173 -13.45 2.81 22.95
C ILE A 173 -13.53 4.02 23.89
N GLY A 174 -14.53 4.90 23.72
CA GLY A 174 -14.77 6.04 24.60
C GLY A 174 -15.36 5.71 25.97
N LYS A 175 -15.72 4.44 26.26
CA LYS A 175 -16.31 4.03 27.54
C LYS A 175 -15.28 3.42 28.49
N LEU A 176 -15.47 3.67 29.78
CA LEU A 176 -14.81 2.90 30.83
C LEU A 176 -15.51 1.55 30.99
N ILE A 177 -14.83 0.48 30.61
CA ILE A 177 -15.32 -0.90 30.73
C ILE A 177 -14.37 -1.65 31.64
N ILE A 178 -14.92 -2.24 32.72
CA ILE A 178 -14.13 -2.95 33.73
C ILE A 178 -14.15 -4.45 33.41
N GLY A 179 -12.96 -5.05 33.36
CA GLY A 179 -12.76 -6.48 33.17
C GLY A 179 -13.04 -7.29 34.43
N ASP A 180 -12.96 -8.61 34.29
CA ASP A 180 -13.12 -9.57 35.39
C ASP A 180 -12.04 -9.44 36.48
N ASP A 181 -10.92 -8.83 36.16
CA ASP A 181 -9.81 -8.51 37.06
C ASP A 181 -9.95 -7.16 37.78
N GLY A 182 -11.09 -6.48 37.62
CA GLY A 182 -11.37 -5.18 38.23
C GLY A 182 -10.58 -4.01 37.60
N GLN A 183 -9.85 -4.25 36.50
CA GLN A 183 -9.13 -3.22 35.75
C GLN A 183 -9.90 -2.77 34.52
N PRO A 184 -9.70 -1.55 34.03
CA PRO A 184 -10.21 -1.16 32.71
C PRO A 184 -9.68 -2.08 31.62
N LEU A 185 -10.53 -2.46 30.67
CA LEU A 185 -10.11 -3.19 29.46
C LEU A 185 -9.10 -2.37 28.65
N TRP A 186 -9.28 -1.06 28.63
CA TRP A 186 -8.35 -0.05 28.09
C TRP A 186 -8.62 1.31 28.76
N THR A 187 -7.71 2.25 28.57
CA THR A 187 -7.95 3.66 28.93
C THR A 187 -8.93 4.27 27.93
N PRO A 188 -10.06 4.86 28.35
CA PRO A 188 -11.03 5.44 27.43
C PRO A 188 -10.43 6.55 26.56
N VAL A 189 -10.69 6.51 25.26
CA VAL A 189 -10.28 7.57 24.32
C VAL A 189 -11.49 8.03 23.53
N LYS A 190 -11.77 9.34 23.56
CA LYS A 190 -12.89 9.93 22.82
C LYS A 190 -12.46 10.25 21.38
N ILE A 191 -12.26 9.20 20.57
CA ILE A 191 -11.86 9.32 19.16
C ILE A 191 -12.86 10.21 18.43
N THR A 192 -12.37 11.19 17.67
CA THR A 192 -13.23 12.10 16.93
C THR A 192 -13.74 11.43 15.66
N LYS A 193 -15.06 11.21 15.59
CA LYS A 193 -15.68 10.67 14.37
C LYS A 193 -15.60 11.72 13.25
N PRO A 194 -15.33 11.31 12.00
CA PRO A 194 -15.41 12.23 10.88
C PRO A 194 -16.83 12.78 10.72
N ASP A 195 -16.93 13.98 10.17
CA ASP A 195 -18.20 14.58 9.78
C ASP A 195 -18.89 13.65 8.77
N PRO A 196 -20.05 13.06 9.10
CA PRO A 196 -20.75 12.15 8.21
C PRO A 196 -21.04 12.75 6.83
N THR A 197 -21.19 14.08 6.73
CA THR A 197 -21.45 14.80 5.47
C THR A 197 -20.24 14.84 4.53
N LYS A 198 -19.04 14.64 5.07
CA LYS A 198 -17.79 14.55 4.28
C LYS A 198 -17.49 13.13 3.83
N ILE A 199 -18.14 12.13 4.42
CA ILE A 199 -17.97 10.73 4.05
C ILE A 199 -18.83 10.45 2.82
N THR A 200 -18.17 10.35 1.67
CA THR A 200 -18.78 9.86 0.44
C THR A 200 -19.05 8.37 0.54
N ASN A 201 -19.83 7.84 -0.39
CA ASN A 201 -19.79 6.41 -0.65
C ASN A 201 -19.59 6.19 -2.19
N PRO A 202 -18.73 5.24 -2.61
CA PRO A 202 -17.72 4.60 -1.77
C PRO A 202 -16.88 5.64 -0.98
N PRO A 203 -16.44 5.30 0.23
CA PRO A 203 -15.64 6.21 1.04
C PRO A 203 -14.46 6.71 0.21
N SER A 204 -14.17 7.99 0.28
CA SER A 204 -13.03 8.62 -0.37
C SER A 204 -12.19 9.35 0.66
N TYR A 205 -11.08 9.94 0.23
CA TYR A 205 -10.21 10.72 1.09
C TYR A 205 -10.99 11.78 1.88
N ILE A 206 -10.68 11.88 3.17
CA ILE A 206 -11.10 13.00 4.04
C ILE A 206 -9.93 13.40 4.93
N ASP A 207 -9.88 14.67 5.36
CA ASP A 207 -8.90 15.11 6.36
C ASP A 207 -9.09 14.36 7.69
N THR A 208 -8.00 14.21 8.46
CA THR A 208 -8.08 13.66 9.83
C THR A 208 -9.05 14.50 10.66
N PRO A 209 -10.10 13.90 11.24
CA PRO A 209 -11.01 14.58 12.16
C PRO A 209 -10.27 15.20 13.34
N THR A 210 -10.60 16.44 13.69
CA THR A 210 -9.96 17.17 14.79
C THR A 210 -10.92 17.40 15.96
N PRO A 211 -10.43 17.33 17.22
CA PRO A 211 -9.07 16.96 17.61
C PRO A 211 -8.81 15.47 17.39
N TYR A 212 -7.59 15.10 16.97
CA TYR A 212 -7.19 13.71 16.80
C TYR A 212 -6.42 13.18 18.01
N HIS A 213 -6.33 11.86 18.13
CA HIS A 213 -5.72 11.18 19.26
C HIS A 213 -4.70 10.15 18.79
N PHE A 214 -3.63 10.00 19.57
CA PHE A 214 -2.61 9.00 19.31
C PHE A 214 -2.94 7.67 20.01
N GLY A 215 -2.58 6.59 19.33
CA GLY A 215 -2.52 5.24 19.86
C GLY A 215 -1.23 4.99 20.63
N ASP A 216 -0.89 3.71 20.78
CA ASP A 216 0.25 3.22 21.54
C ASP A 216 1.34 2.59 20.65
N LEU A 217 1.34 2.90 19.35
CA LEU A 217 2.40 2.47 18.43
C LEU A 217 3.68 3.27 18.66
N TYR A 218 3.54 4.55 18.97
CA TYR A 218 4.58 5.44 19.44
C TYR A 218 3.97 6.62 20.23
N GLU A 219 4.76 7.27 21.07
CA GLU A 219 4.32 8.52 21.71
C GLU A 219 4.24 9.64 20.66
N ASN A 220 3.24 10.53 20.71
CA ASN A 220 3.06 11.68 19.79
C ASN A 220 4.38 12.47 19.66
N PRO A 221 5.18 12.26 18.62
CA PRO A 221 6.51 12.83 18.60
C PRO A 221 6.43 14.19 17.93
N THR A 222 7.15 15.16 18.46
CA THR A 222 7.36 16.43 17.76
C THR A 222 7.84 16.16 16.34
N ASP A 223 8.82 15.28 16.17
CA ASP A 223 9.35 14.85 14.88
C ASP A 223 8.91 13.44 14.51
N ASN A 224 8.29 13.28 13.34
CA ASN A 224 7.88 11.96 12.86
C ASN A 224 8.01 11.88 11.33
N ALA A 225 8.56 10.77 10.84
CA ALA A 225 8.80 10.55 9.41
C ALA A 225 8.18 9.23 8.95
N ARG A 226 7.69 9.25 7.71
CA ARG A 226 7.33 8.04 6.96
C ARG A 226 7.99 8.01 5.60
N ILE A 227 8.12 6.81 5.04
CA ILE A 227 8.49 6.62 3.63
C ILE A 227 7.20 6.59 2.81
N VAL A 228 7.11 7.45 1.80
CA VAL A 228 6.01 7.49 0.82
C VAL A 228 6.27 6.47 -0.28
N GLN A 229 7.52 6.35 -0.71
CA GLN A 229 7.94 5.42 -1.75
C GLN A 229 9.32 4.84 -1.40
N ALA A 230 9.37 3.51 -1.34
CA ALA A 230 10.58 2.73 -1.19
C ALA A 230 10.81 1.94 -2.46
N ASN A 231 12.08 1.77 -2.81
CA ASN A 231 12.46 0.88 -3.88
C ASN A 231 12.59 -0.55 -3.35
N THR A 232 11.94 -1.48 -4.02
CA THR A 232 12.07 -2.93 -3.84
C THR A 232 12.50 -3.54 -5.17
N ASP A 233 13.07 -4.74 -5.13
CA ASP A 233 13.26 -5.58 -6.33
C ASP A 233 14.23 -5.00 -7.37
N LEU A 234 15.10 -4.08 -6.96
CA LEU A 234 16.11 -3.49 -7.83
C LEU A 234 17.37 -4.37 -7.93
N ILE A 235 17.94 -4.39 -9.14
CA ILE A 235 19.25 -4.96 -9.43
C ILE A 235 20.19 -3.80 -9.80
N MET A 236 21.27 -3.65 -9.03
CA MET A 236 22.24 -2.57 -9.15
C MET A 236 23.63 -3.12 -9.44
N GLN A 237 24.46 -2.35 -10.12
CA GLN A 237 25.83 -2.76 -10.42
C GLN A 237 26.71 -2.57 -9.19
N THR A 238 27.59 -3.53 -8.92
CA THR A 238 28.69 -3.38 -7.97
C THR A 238 29.76 -2.43 -8.51
N LYS A 239 30.66 -1.96 -7.62
CA LYS A 239 31.88 -1.19 -7.96
C LYS A 239 31.62 0.10 -8.75
N THR A 240 30.39 0.61 -8.69
CA THR A 240 29.99 1.90 -9.27
C THR A 240 29.17 2.68 -8.25
N ASP A 241 29.14 3.99 -8.43
CA ASP A 241 28.30 4.87 -7.65
C ASP A 241 26.84 4.65 -8.07
N THR A 242 26.06 4.10 -7.14
CA THR A 242 24.63 3.85 -7.29
C THR A 242 23.85 4.85 -6.45
N HIS A 243 22.86 5.49 -7.05
CA HIS A 243 21.92 6.39 -6.40
C HIS A 243 20.70 5.62 -5.92
N LEU A 244 20.51 5.55 -4.61
CA LEU A 244 19.36 4.93 -3.96
C LEU A 244 18.42 6.02 -3.43
N GLN A 245 17.30 6.17 -4.11
CA GLN A 245 16.34 7.24 -3.84
C GLN A 245 15.15 6.76 -3.01
N PHE A 246 14.75 7.57 -2.04
CA PHE A 246 13.60 7.33 -1.17
C PHE A 246 12.83 8.63 -0.95
N LEU A 247 11.52 8.60 -1.18
CA LEU A 247 10.65 9.74 -0.90
C LEU A 247 10.11 9.58 0.51
N ILE A 248 10.44 10.53 1.37
CA ILE A 248 9.95 10.58 2.76
C ILE A 248 8.92 11.69 2.90
N GLN A 249 8.11 11.64 3.95
CA GLN A 249 7.19 12.70 4.33
C GLN A 249 7.29 12.99 5.82
N ASN A 250 7.21 14.28 6.16
CA ASN A 250 7.06 14.71 7.54
C ASN A 250 5.61 14.50 7.98
N VAL A 251 5.41 13.58 8.92
CA VAL A 251 4.12 13.27 9.57
C VAL A 251 4.15 13.66 11.06
N GLY A 252 5.15 14.45 11.46
CA GLY A 252 5.26 15.03 12.78
C GLY A 252 4.55 16.36 12.88
N THR A 253 4.71 17.02 14.03
CA THR A 253 4.13 18.34 14.30
C THR A 253 5.16 19.47 14.15
N SER A 254 6.46 19.19 14.22
CA SER A 254 7.51 20.17 13.94
C SER A 254 7.96 20.18 12.49
N THR A 255 8.29 21.38 12.02
CA THR A 255 9.05 21.58 10.78
C THR A 255 10.48 21.05 10.94
N TRP A 256 10.91 20.16 10.05
CA TRP A 256 12.33 19.83 9.96
C TRP A 256 13.05 20.96 9.25
N GLN A 257 14.06 21.53 9.88
CA GLN A 257 14.82 22.59 9.25
C GLN A 257 16.25 22.65 9.80
N PRO A 258 17.25 22.87 8.94
CA PRO A 258 18.56 23.29 9.40
C PRO A 258 18.46 24.70 10.00
N SER A 259 19.21 24.93 11.06
CA SER A 259 19.52 26.29 11.53
C SER A 259 20.88 26.74 10.97
N ILE A 260 21.19 28.02 11.10
CA ILE A 260 22.50 28.57 10.71
C ILE A 260 23.66 27.98 11.54
N PHE A 261 23.38 27.34 12.67
CA PHE A 261 24.41 26.78 13.58
C PHE A 261 24.40 25.26 13.66
N SER A 262 23.31 24.60 13.25
CA SER A 262 23.16 23.15 13.35
C SER A 262 22.15 22.63 12.34
N ASN A 263 22.44 21.49 11.73
CA ASN A 263 21.43 20.69 11.05
C ASN A 263 21.23 19.39 11.85
N PRO A 264 20.22 19.34 12.73
CA PRO A 264 20.05 18.18 13.59
C PRO A 264 19.33 17.03 12.87
N TYR A 265 18.68 17.30 11.74
CA TYR A 265 17.88 16.32 11.01
C TYR A 265 18.72 15.58 9.98
N SER A 266 18.73 14.25 10.06
CA SER A 266 19.43 13.40 9.10
C SER A 266 18.71 12.07 8.89
N VAL A 267 19.02 11.45 7.76
CA VAL A 267 18.52 10.13 7.39
C VAL A 267 19.70 9.22 7.18
N LYS A 268 19.67 8.04 7.81
CA LYS A 268 20.70 7.01 7.68
C LYS A 268 20.16 5.82 6.91
N LEU A 269 20.89 5.43 5.87
CA LEU A 269 20.77 4.16 5.18
C LEU A 269 21.80 3.19 5.73
N THR A 270 21.35 2.00 6.11
CA THR A 270 22.21 0.86 6.47
C THR A 270 21.95 -0.29 5.49
N LEU A 271 22.98 -0.76 4.79
CA LEU A 271 22.93 -1.97 3.97
C LEU A 271 23.71 -3.07 4.68
N VAL A 272 23.11 -4.26 4.84
CA VAL A 272 23.73 -5.41 5.51
C VAL A 272 23.62 -6.64 4.61
N SER A 273 24.75 -7.31 4.39
CA SER A 273 24.80 -8.68 3.86
C SER A 273 25.62 -9.55 4.81
N ASN A 274 25.74 -10.85 4.54
CA ASN A 274 26.38 -11.82 5.44
C ASN A 274 27.77 -11.40 5.96
N ASN A 275 28.55 -10.64 5.18
CA ASN A 275 29.91 -10.24 5.54
C ASN A 275 30.21 -8.73 5.36
N THR A 276 29.24 -7.93 4.93
CA THR A 276 29.46 -6.52 4.59
C THR A 276 28.38 -5.65 5.22
N LYS A 277 28.78 -4.53 5.83
CA LYS A 277 27.87 -3.48 6.33
C LYS A 277 28.29 -2.13 5.77
N ILE A 278 27.35 -1.42 5.14
CA ILE A 278 27.56 -0.08 4.61
C ILE A 278 26.57 0.86 5.30
N GLU A 279 27.07 1.97 5.83
CA GLU A 279 26.25 3.01 6.46
C GLU A 279 26.50 4.34 5.78
N LYS A 280 25.44 5.00 5.33
CA LYS A 280 25.47 6.34 4.76
C LYS A 280 24.45 7.20 5.49
N THR A 281 24.87 8.38 5.92
CA THR A 281 23.99 9.37 6.55
C THR A 281 23.99 10.62 5.70
N ILE A 282 22.81 11.13 5.36
CA ILE A 282 22.65 12.40 4.65
C ILE A 282 21.85 13.39 5.52
N PRO A 283 22.19 14.68 5.50
CA PRO A 283 21.41 15.69 6.18
C PRO A 283 20.08 15.97 5.44
N ILE A 284 19.04 16.34 6.17
CA ILE A 284 17.84 16.96 5.59
C ILE A 284 18.17 18.45 5.38
N GLY A 285 18.60 18.79 4.17
CA GLY A 285 19.23 20.08 3.86
C GLY A 285 18.24 21.23 3.63
N SER A 286 16.98 20.92 3.36
CA SER A 286 15.93 21.92 3.17
C SER A 286 14.88 21.84 4.28
N LYS A 287 14.13 22.93 4.43
CA LYS A 287 12.95 22.95 5.28
C LYS A 287 11.92 21.93 4.76
N VAL A 288 11.33 21.15 5.68
CA VAL A 288 10.25 20.19 5.39
C VAL A 288 9.15 20.37 6.43
N GLN A 289 8.05 20.99 6.02
CA GLN A 289 6.87 21.20 6.85
C GLN A 289 6.10 19.91 7.10
N PRO A 290 5.28 19.83 8.16
CA PRO A 290 4.28 18.77 8.29
C PRO A 290 3.47 18.62 7.00
N GLY A 291 3.36 17.40 6.49
CA GLY A 291 2.72 17.06 5.22
C GLY A 291 3.59 17.19 3.97
N GLU A 292 4.75 17.86 4.03
CA GLU A 292 5.66 17.95 2.89
C GLU A 292 6.52 16.70 2.72
N THR A 293 6.89 16.41 1.47
CA THR A 293 7.79 15.32 1.12
C THR A 293 9.22 15.81 0.91
N TYR A 294 10.17 14.91 1.09
CA TYR A 294 11.59 15.16 0.84
C TYR A 294 12.21 13.95 0.15
N LEU A 295 12.97 14.18 -0.92
CA LEU A 295 13.68 13.12 -1.64
C LEU A 295 15.05 12.91 -1.01
N CYS A 296 15.26 11.74 -0.42
CA CYS A 296 16.56 11.28 0.04
C CYS A 296 17.27 10.58 -1.12
N ASP A 297 18.47 11.03 -1.49
CA ASP A 297 19.30 10.39 -2.51
C ASP A 297 20.63 9.95 -1.88
N PHE A 298 20.80 8.63 -1.70
CA PHE A 298 22.01 8.05 -1.14
C PHE A 298 22.91 7.55 -2.26
N VAL A 299 24.15 8.05 -2.32
CA VAL A 299 25.18 7.49 -3.19
C VAL A 299 25.94 6.39 -2.43
N VAL A 300 25.83 5.16 -2.93
CA VAL A 300 26.51 3.98 -2.39
C VAL A 300 27.39 3.34 -3.45
N ASN A 301 28.49 2.75 -3.03
CA ASN A 301 29.36 1.94 -3.88
C ASN A 301 29.62 0.63 -3.14
N VAL A 302 29.27 -0.49 -3.78
CA VAL A 302 29.23 -1.82 -3.15
C VAL A 302 30.19 -2.74 -3.90
N ASP A 303 31.17 -3.29 -3.21
CA ASP A 303 32.20 -4.14 -3.85
C ASP A 303 31.73 -5.56 -4.15
N ASN A 304 30.91 -6.13 -3.26
CA ASN A 304 30.57 -7.55 -3.28
C ASN A 304 29.13 -7.76 -3.77
N PRO A 305 28.92 -8.57 -4.82
CA PRO A 305 27.57 -8.91 -5.29
C PRO A 305 26.83 -9.72 -4.23
N SER A 306 25.62 -9.30 -3.89
CA SER A 306 24.74 -9.92 -2.91
C SER A 306 23.40 -9.20 -2.86
N THR A 307 22.41 -9.82 -2.23
CA THR A 307 21.23 -9.11 -1.73
C THR A 307 21.54 -8.52 -0.35
N TYR A 308 21.38 -7.21 -0.23
CA TYR A 308 21.59 -6.47 1.02
C TYR A 308 20.24 -6.12 1.63
N ASP A 309 20.08 -6.43 2.92
CA ASP A 309 19.02 -5.88 3.75
C ASP A 309 19.28 -4.38 3.94
N ALA A 310 18.37 -3.57 3.42
CA ALA A 310 18.42 -2.11 3.49
C ALA A 310 17.49 -1.61 4.60
N THR A 311 18.06 -0.88 5.56
CA THR A 311 17.31 -0.23 6.64
C THR A 311 17.46 1.29 6.58
N ILE A 312 16.34 2.01 6.65
CA ILE A 312 16.32 3.47 6.75
C ILE A 312 15.86 3.90 8.14
N GLU A 313 16.59 4.85 8.72
CA GLU A 313 16.34 5.42 10.04
C GLU A 313 16.47 6.96 10.01
N PHE A 314 15.65 7.66 10.78
CA PHE A 314 15.64 9.12 10.85
C PHE A 314 16.19 9.59 12.20
N TYR A 315 16.92 10.70 12.21
CA TYR A 315 17.59 11.21 13.39
C TYR A 315 17.37 12.71 13.56
N ASN A 316 17.07 13.15 14.79
CA ASN A 316 17.12 14.53 15.24
C ASN A 316 18.14 14.65 16.38
N GLY A 317 19.27 15.32 16.13
CA GLY A 317 20.29 15.53 17.16
C GLY A 317 20.87 14.24 17.73
N GLY A 318 20.90 13.17 16.92
CA GLY A 318 21.35 11.82 17.32
C GLY A 318 20.26 10.91 17.88
N ASN A 319 19.07 11.41 18.18
CA ASN A 319 17.93 10.59 18.61
C ASN A 319 17.12 10.10 17.42
N THR A 320 16.77 8.81 17.41
CA THR A 320 15.95 8.25 16.34
C THR A 320 14.49 8.68 16.46
N PHE A 321 13.84 8.95 15.33
CA PHE A 321 12.40 9.17 15.25
C PHE A 321 11.81 8.50 13.99
N GLY A 322 10.49 8.48 13.85
CA GLY A 322 9.85 7.92 12.66
C GLY A 322 9.85 6.41 12.54
N GLN A 323 9.14 5.91 11.53
CA GLN A 323 9.10 4.48 11.22
C GLN A 323 10.42 4.04 10.57
N LYS A 324 11.03 2.97 11.06
CA LYS A 324 12.14 2.31 10.36
C LYS A 324 11.61 1.51 9.18
N VAL A 325 12.22 1.68 8.01
CA VAL A 325 11.90 0.86 6.82
C VAL A 325 12.94 -0.24 6.67
N LYS A 326 12.46 -1.43 6.29
CA LYS A 326 13.29 -2.58 5.92
C LYS A 326 12.89 -3.02 4.52
N THR A 327 13.83 -3.01 3.59
CA THR A 327 13.71 -3.48 2.22
C THR A 327 14.95 -4.28 1.86
N SER A 328 15.03 -4.81 0.63
CA SER A 328 16.22 -5.47 0.11
C SER A 328 16.59 -4.90 -1.25
N ILE A 329 17.90 -4.79 -1.50
CA ILE A 329 18.45 -4.35 -2.78
C ILE A 329 19.50 -5.37 -3.22
N THR A 330 19.42 -5.82 -4.45
CA THR A 330 20.39 -6.76 -5.01
C THR A 330 21.45 -6.02 -5.79
N PHE A 331 22.72 -6.30 -5.47
CA PHE A 331 23.88 -5.84 -6.23
C PHE A 331 24.50 -7.02 -6.96
N GLU A 332 24.79 -6.85 -8.25
CA GLU A 332 25.36 -7.89 -9.12
C GLU A 332 26.61 -7.38 -9.84
N ASP A 333 27.54 -8.29 -10.11
CA ASP A 333 28.68 -8.03 -11.00
C ASP A 333 28.22 -8.23 -12.45
N PHE A 334 28.09 -7.13 -13.21
CA PHE A 334 27.84 -7.17 -14.64
C PHE A 334 28.61 -6.08 -15.36
N ASP A 335 28.88 -6.30 -16.65
CA ASP A 335 29.42 -5.31 -17.56
C ASP A 335 28.29 -4.43 -18.09
N PHE A 336 28.56 -3.14 -18.18
CA PHE A 336 27.64 -2.15 -18.73
C PHE A 336 28.38 -1.17 -19.65
N SER A 337 27.76 -0.80 -20.77
CA SER A 337 28.26 0.30 -21.60
C SER A 337 27.15 1.05 -22.32
N ASP A 338 27.31 2.36 -22.39
CA ASP A 338 26.49 3.25 -23.21
C ASP A 338 26.98 3.19 -24.67
N LEU A 339 26.07 2.86 -25.59
CA LEU A 339 26.38 2.74 -27.02
C LEU A 339 25.99 4.00 -27.82
N ASN A 340 25.47 5.03 -27.15
CA ASN A 340 24.88 6.19 -27.78
C ASN A 340 25.92 7.29 -28.06
N SER A 341 25.70 8.03 -29.15
CA SER A 341 26.40 9.30 -29.36
C SER A 341 25.82 10.39 -28.45
N GLY A 342 26.68 11.32 -28.00
CA GLY A 342 26.22 12.47 -27.21
C GLY A 342 25.25 13.40 -27.96
N ASN A 343 25.22 13.33 -29.29
CA ASN A 343 24.24 14.01 -30.15
C ASN A 343 23.34 12.96 -30.81
N ILE A 344 22.03 13.10 -30.64
CA ILE A 344 21.02 12.19 -31.18
C ILE A 344 20.14 12.95 -32.16
N THR A 345 20.03 12.44 -33.37
CA THR A 345 19.05 12.89 -34.36
C THR A 345 17.88 11.93 -34.38
N THR A 346 16.67 12.45 -34.27
CA THR A 346 15.46 11.61 -34.25
C THR A 346 14.96 11.33 -35.66
N SER A 347 14.37 10.15 -35.86
CA SER A 347 13.47 9.87 -36.98
C SER A 347 12.04 9.83 -36.46
N ASN A 348 11.11 10.52 -37.12
CA ASN A 348 9.71 10.62 -36.67
C ASN A 348 9.57 11.06 -35.20
N HIS A 349 10.45 11.95 -34.74
CA HIS A 349 10.54 12.41 -33.34
C HIS A 349 10.82 11.31 -32.29
N THR A 350 11.05 10.06 -32.71
CA THR A 350 11.42 8.95 -31.84
C THR A 350 12.87 9.07 -31.40
N ILE A 351 13.08 8.97 -30.09
CA ILE A 351 14.39 8.93 -29.46
C ILE A 351 14.74 7.46 -29.24
N ASN A 352 15.90 7.05 -29.76
CA ASN A 352 16.41 5.70 -29.57
C ASN A 352 17.69 5.77 -28.75
N LEU A 353 17.74 4.99 -27.67
CA LEU A 353 18.93 4.83 -26.83
C LEU A 353 19.24 3.34 -26.67
N SER A 354 20.50 2.98 -26.88
CA SER A 354 20.99 1.61 -26.79
C SER A 354 22.11 1.48 -25.77
N TYR A 355 22.07 0.40 -24.99
CA TYR A 355 23.05 0.09 -23.96
C TYR A 355 23.41 -1.38 -24.04
N LYS A 356 24.66 -1.75 -23.74
CA LYS A 356 25.06 -3.15 -23.66
C LYS A 356 25.17 -3.60 -22.21
N THR A 357 24.69 -4.80 -21.93
CA THR A 357 24.94 -5.50 -20.66
C THR A 357 25.15 -6.99 -20.88
N ASN A 358 25.93 -7.62 -20.00
CA ASN A 358 26.05 -9.08 -19.95
C ASN A 358 25.16 -9.71 -18.85
N LEU A 359 24.29 -8.93 -18.21
CA LEU A 359 23.33 -9.46 -17.24
C LEU A 359 22.33 -10.38 -17.96
N THR A 360 22.28 -11.65 -17.55
CA THR A 360 21.50 -12.68 -18.26
C THR A 360 20.16 -13.01 -17.63
N ASP A 361 19.89 -12.54 -16.39
CA ASP A 361 18.84 -13.11 -15.56
C ASP A 361 17.70 -12.13 -15.25
N ASN A 362 16.50 -12.46 -15.73
CA ASN A 362 15.16 -12.08 -15.24
C ASN A 362 14.97 -10.66 -14.68
N PHE A 363 15.38 -9.65 -15.45
CA PHE A 363 15.19 -8.23 -15.12
C PHE A 363 14.46 -7.48 -16.25
N ILE A 364 13.90 -6.34 -15.88
CA ILE A 364 13.27 -5.37 -16.77
C ILE A 364 14.13 -4.11 -16.72
N PRO A 365 14.65 -3.64 -17.86
CA PRO A 365 15.42 -2.41 -17.90
C PRO A 365 14.45 -1.21 -17.94
N TYR A 366 14.61 -0.31 -16.99
CA TYR A 366 13.84 0.93 -16.89
C TYR A 366 14.74 2.12 -17.14
N LEU A 367 14.24 3.07 -17.94
CA LEU A 367 14.88 4.33 -18.23
C LEU A 367 13.94 5.46 -17.81
N PHE A 368 14.31 6.17 -16.76
CA PHE A 368 13.70 7.44 -16.42
C PHE A 368 14.38 8.54 -17.23
N VAL A 369 13.60 9.36 -17.91
CA VAL A 369 14.11 10.43 -18.76
C VAL A 369 13.61 11.77 -18.28
N LYS A 370 14.50 12.75 -18.36
CA LYS A 370 14.22 14.13 -18.00
C LYS A 370 14.59 15.02 -19.17
N TYR A 371 13.60 15.74 -19.68
CA TYR A 371 13.75 16.67 -20.79
C TYR A 371 14.08 18.05 -20.24
N ILE A 372 15.18 18.63 -20.70
CA ILE A 372 15.71 19.91 -20.23
C ILE A 372 15.88 20.83 -21.43
N ASN A 373 15.49 22.09 -21.27
CA ASN A 373 15.81 23.14 -22.24
C ASN A 373 16.20 24.42 -21.49
N ASN A 374 17.32 25.02 -21.88
CA ASN A 374 17.88 26.22 -21.25
C ASN A 374 17.98 26.13 -19.70
N GLY A 375 18.34 24.94 -19.19
CA GLY A 375 18.49 24.69 -17.74
C GLY A 375 17.19 24.37 -17.00
N SER A 376 16.03 24.49 -17.65
CA SER A 376 14.73 24.19 -17.05
C SER A 376 14.22 22.82 -17.46
N VAL A 377 13.63 22.10 -16.51
CA VAL A 377 12.96 20.82 -16.75
C VAL A 377 11.64 21.09 -17.46
N LEU A 378 11.46 20.52 -18.66
CA LEU A 378 10.24 20.65 -19.43
C LEU A 378 9.23 19.53 -19.09
N SER A 379 9.73 18.29 -19.02
CA SER A 379 8.92 17.12 -18.71
C SER A 379 9.80 15.96 -18.24
N THR A 380 9.17 14.91 -17.73
CA THR A 380 9.80 13.65 -17.34
C THR A 380 8.98 12.48 -17.88
N ASP A 381 9.62 11.35 -18.12
CA ASP A 381 8.95 10.12 -18.54
C ASP A 381 9.65 8.88 -17.98
N LEU A 382 8.96 7.74 -17.98
CA LEU A 382 9.49 6.45 -17.59
C LEU A 382 9.18 5.43 -18.69
N THR A 383 10.21 4.80 -19.24
CA THR A 383 10.06 3.80 -20.29
C THR A 383 10.77 2.50 -19.94
N THR A 384 10.22 1.38 -20.40
CA THR A 384 10.89 0.08 -20.38
C THR A 384 11.68 -0.14 -21.66
N GLY A 385 12.77 -0.90 -21.59
CA GLY A 385 13.56 -1.29 -22.74
C GLY A 385 13.31 -2.75 -23.13
N SER A 386 13.62 -3.10 -24.38
CA SER A 386 13.72 -4.49 -24.84
C SER A 386 15.18 -4.96 -24.82
N ILE A 387 15.40 -6.25 -24.62
CA ILE A 387 16.75 -6.84 -24.64
C ILE A 387 16.83 -7.79 -25.82
N ASP A 388 17.84 -7.60 -26.67
CA ASP A 388 18.19 -8.52 -27.74
C ASP A 388 19.71 -8.75 -27.76
N ASN A 389 20.14 -10.00 -27.62
CA ASN A 389 21.55 -10.40 -27.61
C ASN A 389 22.47 -9.55 -26.68
N GLY A 390 21.98 -9.21 -25.48
CA GLY A 390 22.71 -8.40 -24.50
C GLY A 390 22.73 -6.89 -24.80
N VAL A 391 21.97 -6.43 -25.79
CA VAL A 391 21.75 -5.02 -26.07
C VAL A 391 20.35 -4.63 -25.63
N MET A 392 20.29 -3.71 -24.67
CA MET A 392 19.07 -3.03 -24.24
C MET A 392 18.77 -1.90 -25.21
N ASN A 393 17.57 -1.88 -25.76
CA ASN A 393 17.09 -0.83 -26.65
C ASN A 393 15.88 -0.14 -26.04
N PHE A 394 15.94 1.18 -25.96
CA PHE A 394 14.84 2.05 -25.56
C PHE A 394 14.43 2.87 -26.76
N SER A 395 13.13 2.86 -27.06
CA SER A 395 12.54 3.65 -28.13
C SER A 395 11.31 4.35 -27.57
N PHE A 396 11.34 5.67 -27.51
CA PHE A 396 10.31 6.45 -26.84
C PHE A 396 10.07 7.80 -27.54
N LEU A 397 8.85 8.30 -27.37
CA LEU A 397 8.39 9.58 -27.92
C LEU A 397 8.19 10.58 -26.77
N PRO A 398 8.52 11.87 -26.97
CA PRO A 398 8.19 12.91 -26.01
C PRO A 398 6.70 12.95 -25.64
N ASN A 399 6.40 13.19 -24.37
CA ASN A 399 5.05 13.34 -23.83
C ASN A 399 4.54 14.80 -23.79
N PHE A 400 5.15 15.67 -24.60
CA PHE A 400 4.87 17.10 -24.63
C PHE A 400 5.29 17.70 -25.98
N LYS A 401 4.88 18.94 -26.23
CA LYS A 401 5.30 19.68 -27.42
C LYS A 401 6.78 20.07 -27.28
N VAL A 402 7.64 19.37 -28.02
CA VAL A 402 9.08 19.61 -27.97
C VAL A 402 9.49 20.87 -28.77
N PRO A 403 10.49 21.63 -28.29
CA PRO A 403 11.23 22.58 -29.12
C PRO A 403 12.12 21.83 -30.14
N SER A 404 12.79 22.56 -31.04
CA SER A 404 13.67 21.99 -32.07
C SER A 404 14.83 21.15 -31.53
N SER A 405 15.26 21.43 -30.30
CA SER A 405 16.25 20.62 -29.59
C SER A 405 16.04 20.67 -28.09
N VAL A 406 16.39 19.57 -27.42
CA VAL A 406 16.35 19.42 -25.96
C VAL A 406 17.59 18.66 -25.50
N THR A 407 17.96 18.84 -24.24
CA THR A 407 18.85 17.93 -23.54
C THR A 407 18.01 16.84 -22.86
N VAL A 408 18.35 15.58 -23.07
CA VAL A 408 17.76 14.44 -22.36
C VAL A 408 18.78 13.93 -21.36
N GLU A 409 18.45 13.99 -20.07
CA GLU A 409 19.14 13.19 -19.06
C GLU A 409 18.41 11.85 -18.92
N ALA A 410 19.14 10.75 -19.05
CA ALA A 410 18.58 9.41 -18.95
C ALA A 410 19.21 8.66 -17.78
N TYR A 411 18.36 8.11 -16.92
CA TYR A 411 18.73 7.45 -15.69
C TYR A 411 18.31 5.99 -15.82
N LEU A 412 19.24 5.05 -15.63
CA LEU A 412 19.00 3.63 -15.88
C LEU A 412 18.97 2.83 -14.58
N SER A 413 17.99 1.92 -14.49
CA SER A 413 17.83 0.96 -13.40
C SER A 413 17.31 -0.37 -13.92
N PHE A 414 17.68 -1.45 -13.25
CA PHE A 414 17.14 -2.79 -13.50
C PHE A 414 16.26 -3.21 -12.33
N SER A 415 15.18 -3.91 -12.64
CA SER A 415 14.19 -4.36 -11.65
C SER A 415 13.66 -5.73 -12.01
N THR A 416 13.41 -6.57 -11.01
CA THR A 416 12.67 -7.83 -11.21
C THR A 416 11.15 -7.63 -11.10
N SER A 417 10.70 -6.43 -10.70
CA SER A 417 9.28 -6.04 -10.65
C SER A 417 8.85 -5.34 -11.95
N GLN A 418 7.62 -5.63 -12.39
CA GLN A 418 6.97 -4.98 -13.54
C GLN A 418 6.48 -3.55 -13.27
N ASN A 419 6.43 -3.14 -12.00
CA ASN A 419 5.96 -1.81 -11.60
C ASN A 419 7.01 -1.13 -10.71
N LEU A 420 7.51 0.02 -11.16
CA LEU A 420 8.32 0.91 -10.33
C LEU A 420 7.45 2.02 -9.73
N THR A 421 7.88 2.53 -8.58
CA THR A 421 7.31 3.73 -7.98
C THR A 421 7.89 4.98 -8.66
N SER A 422 7.34 6.18 -8.39
CA SER A 422 7.86 7.42 -8.98
C SER A 422 9.21 7.88 -8.40
N THR A 423 9.71 7.26 -7.32
CA THR A 423 11.11 7.41 -6.90
C THR A 423 11.98 6.49 -7.71
N PHE A 424 13.00 7.05 -8.37
CA PHE A 424 13.81 6.31 -9.32
C PHE A 424 15.26 6.21 -8.83
N SER A 425 15.61 5.06 -8.24
CA SER A 425 17.02 4.72 -8.00
C SER A 425 17.69 4.35 -9.32
N TYR A 426 18.99 4.59 -9.45
CA TYR A 426 19.72 4.34 -10.69
C TYR A 426 21.20 4.08 -10.43
N PHE A 427 21.83 3.30 -11.31
CA PHE A 427 23.28 3.06 -11.28
C PHE A 427 24.02 3.80 -12.41
N TYR A 428 23.28 4.35 -13.38
CA TYR A 428 23.85 5.08 -14.51
C TYR A 428 23.04 6.33 -14.86
N LYS A 429 23.75 7.40 -15.23
CA LYS A 429 23.19 8.64 -15.77
C LYS A 429 23.91 9.01 -17.07
N GLY A 430 23.17 9.08 -18.17
CA GLY A 430 23.60 9.62 -19.46
C GLY A 430 23.02 11.01 -19.72
N THR A 431 23.68 11.79 -20.58
CA THR A 431 23.18 13.11 -21.03
C THR A 431 23.37 13.25 -22.53
N TYR A 432 22.29 13.53 -23.24
CA TYR A 432 22.26 13.53 -24.70
C TYR A 432 21.63 14.82 -25.21
N SER A 433 22.22 15.41 -26.24
CA SER A 433 21.60 16.50 -27.00
C SER A 433 20.75 15.90 -28.10
N VAL A 434 19.44 16.09 -28.02
CA VAL A 434 18.47 15.55 -28.98
C VAL A 434 18.00 16.69 -29.88
N SER A 435 18.19 16.53 -31.19
CA SER A 435 17.66 17.45 -32.19
C SER A 435 16.52 16.79 -32.95
N PHE A 436 15.40 17.49 -33.03
CA PHE A 436 14.21 17.04 -33.74
C PHE A 436 14.24 17.62 -35.14
N ASN A 437 14.31 16.72 -36.13
CA ASN A 437 14.23 17.11 -37.52
C ASN A 437 12.82 17.60 -37.84
N SER A 438 12.70 18.68 -38.62
CA SER A 438 11.39 19.14 -39.10
C SER A 438 10.80 18.09 -40.04
N VAL A 439 9.74 17.43 -39.60
CA VAL A 439 8.97 16.47 -40.38
C VAL A 439 7.50 16.80 -40.22
N ASP A 440 6.76 16.68 -41.32
CA ASP A 440 5.32 16.91 -41.38
C ASP A 440 4.57 15.85 -40.55
N GLY A 441 3.99 16.27 -39.42
CA GLY A 441 3.25 15.39 -38.53
C GLY A 441 3.17 15.89 -37.10
N ILE A 442 2.46 15.12 -36.27
CA ILE A 442 2.25 15.39 -34.84
C ILE A 442 2.51 14.14 -34.01
N ILE A 443 2.80 14.31 -32.73
CA ILE A 443 2.71 13.21 -31.76
C ILE A 443 1.28 13.19 -31.23
N ILE A 444 0.63 12.03 -31.36
CA ILE A 444 -0.69 11.79 -30.77
C ILE A 444 -0.52 10.81 -29.63
N ASP A 445 -1.00 11.25 -28.48
CA ASP A 445 -0.99 10.51 -27.24
C ASP A 445 -2.42 10.39 -26.72
N SER A 446 -2.69 9.32 -25.99
CA SER A 446 -3.96 9.20 -25.31
C SER A 446 -3.90 8.33 -24.09
N TYR A 447 -4.85 8.54 -23.18
CA TYR A 447 -5.11 7.59 -22.12
C TYR A 447 -6.54 7.03 -22.24
N PRO A 448 -6.71 5.70 -22.20
CA PRO A 448 -5.67 4.68 -22.45
C PRO A 448 -5.16 4.70 -23.90
N ASP A 449 -4.22 3.80 -24.22
CA ASP A 449 -3.64 3.68 -25.56
C ASP A 449 -4.70 3.25 -26.61
N ALA A 450 -4.73 3.93 -27.76
CA ALA A 450 -5.73 3.75 -28.81
C ALA A 450 -5.11 3.60 -30.20
N MET A 451 -5.78 2.86 -31.08
CA MET A 451 -5.45 2.77 -32.51
C MET A 451 -5.74 4.10 -33.19
N ILE A 452 -4.89 4.49 -34.15
CA ILE A 452 -4.97 5.77 -34.85
C ILE A 452 -5.41 5.57 -36.30
N SER A 453 -6.38 6.34 -36.75
CA SER A 453 -6.73 6.51 -38.16
C SER A 453 -6.78 7.99 -38.54
N VAL A 454 -6.42 8.29 -39.78
CA VAL A 454 -6.34 9.65 -40.32
C VAL A 454 -7.11 9.70 -41.63
N ASP A 455 -8.04 10.63 -41.75
CA ASP A 455 -8.90 10.84 -42.93
C ASP A 455 -9.56 9.56 -43.44
N GLY A 456 -10.01 8.72 -42.51
CA GLY A 456 -10.65 7.43 -42.79
C GLY A 456 -9.68 6.28 -43.13
N THR A 457 -8.37 6.53 -43.19
CA THR A 457 -7.35 5.51 -43.43
C THR A 457 -6.72 5.03 -42.12
N ASN A 458 -6.65 3.70 -41.92
CA ASN A 458 -5.98 3.11 -40.75
C ASN A 458 -4.46 3.23 -40.88
N THR A 459 -3.80 3.73 -39.84
CA THR A 459 -2.33 3.89 -39.81
C THR A 459 -1.58 2.66 -39.30
N ASN A 460 -2.29 1.71 -38.67
CA ASN A 460 -1.74 0.61 -37.86
C ASN A 460 -0.89 1.06 -36.66
N LEU A 461 -0.93 2.34 -36.28
CA LEU A 461 -0.26 2.88 -35.10
C LEU A 461 -1.17 2.84 -33.87
N LYS A 462 -0.56 2.70 -32.69
CA LYS A 462 -1.19 2.91 -31.39
C LYS A 462 -0.58 4.13 -30.71
N THR A 463 -1.38 4.90 -29.98
CA THR A 463 -0.85 5.97 -29.13
C THR A 463 0.02 5.37 -28.02
N ARG A 464 1.07 6.06 -27.53
CA ARG A 464 1.66 7.29 -28.09
C ARG A 464 2.39 7.00 -29.41
N ALA A 465 2.09 7.74 -30.48
CA ALA A 465 2.77 7.60 -31.77
C ALA A 465 2.96 8.93 -32.50
N PHE A 466 4.01 9.01 -33.32
CA PHE A 466 4.15 10.06 -34.33
C PHE A 466 3.31 9.72 -35.56
N VAL A 467 2.50 10.67 -35.99
CA VAL A 467 1.54 10.53 -37.08
C VAL A 467 1.89 11.56 -38.17
N PRO A 468 2.38 11.12 -39.34
CA PRO A 468 2.65 12.03 -40.45
C PRO A 468 1.37 12.71 -40.95
N LEU A 469 1.40 14.04 -41.10
CA LEU A 469 0.26 14.84 -41.57
C LEU A 469 0.72 15.90 -42.55
N THR A 470 0.01 16.05 -43.66
CA THR A 470 0.23 17.16 -44.60
C THR A 470 -0.33 18.46 -44.04
N GLN A 471 0.08 19.62 -44.57
CA GLN A 471 -0.50 20.89 -44.16
C GLN A 471 -2.00 20.96 -44.50
N GLY A 472 -2.83 21.31 -43.50
CA GLY A 472 -4.27 21.50 -43.68
C GLY A 472 -5.14 20.72 -42.68
N ALA A 473 -6.43 20.65 -43.00
CA ALA A 473 -7.43 20.03 -42.14
C ALA A 473 -7.42 18.51 -42.27
N HIS A 474 -7.33 17.83 -41.13
CA HIS A 474 -7.35 16.39 -41.00
C HIS A 474 -8.41 15.96 -39.98
N THR A 475 -9.02 14.79 -40.22
CA THR A 475 -9.88 14.12 -39.25
C THR A 475 -9.14 12.93 -38.68
N ILE A 476 -8.72 13.03 -37.43
CA ILE A 476 -8.05 11.94 -36.71
C ILE A 476 -9.09 11.22 -35.87
N LEU A 477 -9.12 9.91 -35.97
CA LEU A 477 -10.01 9.06 -35.20
C LEU A 477 -9.18 8.09 -34.37
N LEU A 478 -9.35 8.17 -33.05
CA LEU A 478 -8.78 7.26 -32.08
C LEU A 478 -9.82 6.19 -31.73
N THR A 479 -9.46 4.93 -31.90
CA THR A 479 -10.33 3.81 -31.61
C THR A 479 -9.67 2.83 -30.67
N ARG A 480 -10.47 2.30 -29.75
CA ARG A 480 -10.01 1.31 -28.80
C ARG A 480 -11.21 0.47 -28.40
N ASP A 481 -11.00 -0.84 -28.32
CA ASP A 481 -12.03 -1.76 -27.86
C ASP A 481 -12.55 -1.32 -26.49
N ASN A 482 -13.88 -1.30 -26.36
CA ASN A 482 -14.59 -0.83 -25.16
C ASN A 482 -14.58 0.70 -24.95
N TYR A 483 -14.04 1.52 -25.84
CA TYR A 483 -14.02 3.00 -25.71
C TYR A 483 -14.80 3.71 -26.82
N ASN A 484 -15.46 4.81 -26.47
CA ASN A 484 -16.11 5.69 -27.45
C ASN A 484 -15.03 6.15 -28.43
N PRO A 485 -15.25 6.01 -29.75
CA PRO A 485 -14.33 6.57 -30.72
C PRO A 485 -14.17 8.07 -30.48
N TYR A 486 -12.93 8.54 -30.39
CA TYR A 486 -12.62 9.94 -30.21
C TYR A 486 -12.22 10.55 -31.55
N THR A 487 -13.02 11.49 -32.05
CA THR A 487 -12.73 12.21 -33.30
C THR A 487 -12.15 13.59 -32.98
N LEU A 488 -10.94 13.81 -33.47
CA LEU A 488 -10.25 15.09 -33.43
C LEU A 488 -10.22 15.69 -34.84
N ASN A 489 -10.93 16.82 -35.00
CA ASN A 489 -10.77 17.65 -36.20
C ASN A 489 -9.59 18.59 -35.96
N TYR A 490 -8.49 18.38 -36.67
CA TYR A 490 -7.23 19.08 -36.45
C TYR A 490 -6.75 19.77 -37.71
N ASN A 491 -6.40 21.06 -37.62
CA ASN A 491 -5.81 21.79 -38.75
C ASN A 491 -4.30 21.87 -38.54
N TYR A 492 -3.54 21.00 -39.21
CA TYR A 492 -2.09 20.93 -39.07
C TYR A 492 -1.41 22.11 -39.75
N THR A 493 -0.65 22.89 -38.97
CA THR A 493 0.14 24.04 -39.43
C THR A 493 1.64 23.91 -39.10
N GLY A 494 2.03 22.83 -38.42
CA GLY A 494 3.38 22.60 -37.92
C GLY A 494 3.36 21.61 -36.75
N PHE A 495 4.53 21.09 -36.40
CA PHE A 495 4.66 20.06 -35.37
C PHE A 495 3.93 20.41 -34.07
N ASP A 496 3.21 19.44 -33.53
CA ASP A 496 2.54 19.54 -32.25
C ASP A 496 2.50 18.22 -31.50
N TYR A 497 2.20 18.31 -30.20
CA TYR A 497 1.82 17.19 -29.36
C TYR A 497 0.37 17.35 -28.96
N VAL A 498 -0.44 16.31 -29.17
CA VAL A 498 -1.84 16.30 -28.80
C VAL A 498 -2.10 15.12 -27.88
N PHE A 499 -2.65 15.41 -26.70
CA PHE A 499 -3.12 14.41 -25.76
C PHE A 499 -4.65 14.35 -25.77
N ALA A 500 -5.20 13.14 -25.90
CA ALA A 500 -6.63 12.87 -25.79
C ALA A 500 -6.93 11.94 -24.62
N ASN A 501 -7.94 12.27 -23.82
CA ASN A 501 -8.44 11.36 -22.79
C ASN A 501 -9.68 10.63 -23.34
N LEU A 502 -9.57 9.33 -23.61
CA LEU A 502 -10.66 8.55 -24.20
C LEU A 502 -11.70 8.19 -23.15
N ILE A 503 -12.96 8.34 -23.54
CA ILE A 503 -14.10 8.00 -22.69
C ILE A 503 -14.53 6.57 -23.05
N GLN A 504 -14.64 5.70 -22.06
CA GLN A 504 -15.05 4.31 -22.28
C GLN A 504 -16.51 4.23 -22.81
N LEU A 505 -16.83 3.27 -23.70
CA LEU A 505 -18.18 3.06 -24.27
C LEU A 505 -19.16 2.88 -23.13
N SER A 506 -20.31 3.54 -23.14
CA SER A 506 -21.26 3.45 -22.02
C SER A 506 -21.69 2.02 -21.63
N SER A 507 -21.65 1.05 -22.55
CA SER A 507 -21.96 -0.37 -22.30
C SER A 507 -20.79 -1.21 -21.76
N LEU A 508 -19.55 -0.72 -21.89
CA LEU A 508 -18.32 -1.42 -21.52
C LEU A 508 -17.36 -0.56 -20.70
N GLN A 509 -17.73 0.70 -20.38
CA GLN A 509 -17.33 1.46 -19.20
C GLN A 509 -17.21 0.49 -18.07
N PRO A 510 -16.18 0.59 -17.20
CA PRO A 510 -15.85 -0.47 -16.26
C PRO A 510 -17.16 -0.93 -15.63
N GLN A 511 -17.61 -2.11 -16.07
CA GLN A 511 -18.94 -2.55 -15.73
C GLN A 511 -18.78 -2.94 -14.28
N ALA A 512 -19.30 -2.10 -13.40
CA ALA A 512 -19.62 -2.51 -12.06
C ALA A 512 -20.61 -3.68 -12.20
N SER A 513 -20.11 -4.91 -12.22
CA SER A 513 -20.95 -6.09 -12.26
C SER A 513 -21.56 -6.24 -10.88
N THR A 514 -22.83 -5.90 -10.79
CA THR A 514 -23.64 -6.10 -9.61
C THR A 514 -24.40 -7.42 -9.79
N THR A 515 -23.71 -8.56 -9.79
CA THR A 515 -24.34 -9.86 -10.04
C THR A 515 -25.12 -10.33 -8.80
N ASN A 516 -26.44 -10.52 -9.00
CA ASN A 516 -27.52 -10.89 -8.07
C ASN A 516 -28.21 -9.72 -7.32
N PHE A 517 -29.20 -9.11 -7.97
CA PHE A 517 -30.10 -8.11 -7.39
C PHE A 517 -31.49 -8.71 -7.21
N ASP A 518 -31.92 -8.91 -5.97
CA ASP A 518 -33.33 -9.06 -5.63
C ASP A 518 -33.88 -7.66 -5.26
N PHE A 519 -34.63 -7.07 -6.18
CA PHE A 519 -35.27 -5.77 -6.01
C PHE A 519 -36.57 -5.92 -5.19
N GLY A 520 -36.45 -6.32 -3.93
CA GLY A 520 -37.54 -6.29 -2.96
C GLY A 520 -37.91 -4.86 -2.57
N THR A 521 -38.77 -4.21 -3.37
CA THR A 521 -39.53 -2.96 -3.11
C THR A 521 -38.78 -1.82 -2.41
N LEU A 522 -38.20 -0.95 -3.22
CA LEU A 522 -37.60 0.33 -2.84
C LEU A 522 -38.67 1.41 -2.55
N LYS A 523 -38.47 2.22 -1.49
CA LYS A 523 -39.19 3.49 -1.28
C LYS A 523 -38.25 4.65 -0.97
N GLY A 524 -38.39 5.71 -1.77
CA GLY A 524 -38.30 7.12 -1.40
C GLY A 524 -36.98 7.65 -0.86
N ASN A 525 -36.63 7.33 0.39
CA ASN A 525 -35.86 8.27 1.22
C ASN A 525 -34.69 7.63 2.01
N GLU A 526 -34.03 6.60 1.46
CA GLU A 526 -32.71 6.14 1.92
C GLU A 526 -31.75 6.03 0.73
N ALA A 527 -30.54 6.61 0.82
CA ALA A 527 -29.56 6.64 -0.26
C ALA A 527 -28.40 5.65 -0.01
N LYS A 528 -28.52 4.37 -0.39
CA LYS A 528 -27.50 3.32 -0.16
C LYS A 528 -26.37 3.27 -1.21
N PHE A 529 -25.13 2.88 -0.83
CA PHE A 529 -24.03 2.62 -1.78
C PHE A 529 -23.30 1.26 -1.63
N MET A 530 -22.42 0.95 -2.61
CA MET A 530 -22.20 -0.36 -3.26
C MET A 530 -20.69 -0.65 -3.55
N ASN A 531 -20.22 -1.90 -3.43
CA ASN A 531 -18.86 -2.30 -3.83
C ASN A 531 -18.77 -2.49 -5.36
N VAL A 532 -17.73 -1.94 -5.99
CA VAL A 532 -17.49 -2.07 -7.44
C VAL A 532 -16.10 -2.64 -7.71
N SER A 533 -16.04 -3.76 -8.41
CA SER A 533 -14.81 -4.23 -9.05
C SER A 533 -14.70 -3.58 -10.43
N ILE A 534 -13.68 -2.74 -10.62
CA ILE A 534 -13.42 -2.01 -11.87
C ILE A 534 -12.33 -2.77 -12.63
N SER A 535 -12.71 -3.61 -13.60
CA SER A 535 -11.75 -4.11 -14.60
C SER A 535 -11.64 -3.09 -15.72
N ALA A 536 -10.51 -2.36 -15.79
CA ALA A 536 -10.11 -1.67 -17.00
C ALA A 536 -9.32 -2.65 -17.90
N PRO A 537 -9.58 -2.73 -19.22
CA PRO A 537 -8.96 -3.74 -20.08
C PRO A 537 -7.42 -3.73 -20.16
N ASP A 538 -6.76 -2.62 -19.79
CA ASP A 538 -5.31 -2.39 -20.04
C ASP A 538 -4.46 -2.15 -18.80
N ILE A 539 -5.08 -2.18 -17.63
CA ILE A 539 -4.37 -1.95 -16.37
C ILE A 539 -4.79 -3.08 -15.45
N THR A 540 -3.90 -4.05 -15.25
CA THR A 540 -3.89 -4.81 -14.00
C THR A 540 -3.31 -3.92 -12.90
N ASN A 541 -3.95 -2.78 -12.65
CA ASN A 541 -3.76 -1.98 -11.44
C ASN A 541 -5.12 -1.86 -10.76
N THR A 542 -5.18 -2.29 -9.51
CA THR A 542 -6.34 -2.07 -8.65
C THR A 542 -6.38 -0.58 -8.31
N MET A 543 -7.39 0.13 -8.80
CA MET A 543 -7.67 1.51 -8.40
C MET A 543 -8.84 1.50 -7.43
N PHE A 544 -8.68 2.12 -6.27
CA PHE A 544 -9.76 2.32 -5.30
C PHE A 544 -10.49 3.63 -5.67
N LEU A 545 -11.77 3.51 -6.05
CA LEU A 545 -12.67 4.64 -6.29
C LEU A 545 -13.73 4.69 -5.21
#